data_AF-A0ABD4ZHM5-F1
#
_entry.id   AF-A0ABD4ZHM5-F1
#
_cell.length_a   1.000
_cell.length_b   1.000
_cell.length_c   1.000
_cell.angle_alpha   90.00
_cell.angle_beta   90.00
_cell.angle_gamma   90.00
#
_symmetry.space_group_name_H-M   'P 1'
#
loop_
_entity.id
_entity.type
_entity.pdbx_description
1 polymer ?
#
loop_
_entity_poly.entity_id
_entity_poly.type
_entity_poly.pdbx_seq_one_letter_code
_entity_poly.pdbx_strand_id
1 'polypeptide(L)' 'HTSENLLAVTDQQIKENKLTALMITHHMEDALKYGNRLLVLKDGKVKADINEREKQNLKVGDLYKYFED' A
#
# COMPACT_ATOMS: atom_id res chain seq x y z
N HIS A 1 -9.26 -6.86 -13.52
CA HIS A 1 -10.43 -6.13 -14.05
C HIS A 1 -11.52 -5.82 -13.01
N THR A 2 -12.05 -6.76 -12.22
CA THR A 2 -13.08 -6.45 -11.20
C THR A 2 -12.51 -5.87 -9.89
N SER A 3 -11.33 -6.34 -9.44
CA SER A 3 -10.76 -5.93 -8.14
C SER A 3 -10.28 -4.48 -8.10
N GLU A 4 -9.68 -3.98 -9.17
CA GLU A 4 -9.14 -2.60 -9.23
C GLU A 4 -10.25 -1.55 -9.12
N ASN A 5 -11.39 -1.79 -9.79
CA ASN A 5 -12.55 -0.91 -9.71
C ASN A 5 -13.15 -0.91 -8.30
N LEU A 6 -13.23 -2.07 -7.64
CA LEU A 6 -13.73 -2.16 -6.28
C LEU A 6 -12.82 -1.42 -5.29
N LEU A 7 -11.50 -1.56 -5.45
CA LEU A 7 -10.49 -0.86 -4.65
C LEU A 7 -10.59 0.65 -4.79
N ALA A 8 -10.73 1.15 -6.02
CA ALA A 8 -10.89 2.59 -6.27
C ALA A 8 -12.14 3.16 -5.59
N VAL A 9 -13.28 2.47 -5.70
CA VAL A 9 -14.53 2.88 -5.03
C VAL A 9 -14.39 2.82 -3.51
N THR A 10 -13.73 1.79 -2.99
CA THR A 10 -13.49 1.62 -1.55
C THR A 10 -12.59 2.74 -1.00
N ASP A 11 -11.49 3.07 -1.70
CA ASP A 11 -10.60 4.18 -1.34
C ASP A 11 -11.33 5.53 -1.31
N GLN A 12 -12.20 5.77 -2.30
CA GLN A 12 -13.04 6.97 -2.32
C GLN A 12 -13.94 7.05 -1.08
N GLN A 13 -14.68 5.98 -0.76
CA GLN A 13 -15.56 5.96 0.40
C GLN A 13 -14.80 6.15 1.72
N ILE A 14 -13.61 5.56 1.85
CA ILE A 14 -12.75 5.73 3.03
C ILE A 14 -12.36 7.21 3.20
N LYS A 15 -11.93 7.87 2.11
CA LYS A 15 -11.52 9.28 2.13
C LYS A 15 -12.68 10.22 2.43
N GLU A 16 -13.83 10.01 1.81
CA GLU A 16 -15.03 10.82 2.03
C GLU A 16 -15.52 10.74 3.48
N ASN A 17 -15.55 9.53 4.05
CA ASN A 17 -16.05 9.29 5.39
C ASN A 17 -14.97 9.33 6.48
N LYS A 18 -13.70 9.62 6.12
CA LYS A 18 -12.53 9.64 7.01
C LYS A 18 -12.39 8.36 7.85
N LEU A 19 -12.62 7.22 7.22
CA LEU A 19 -12.53 5.92 7.89
C LEU A 19 -11.07 5.49 8.05
N THR A 20 -10.79 4.76 9.12
CA THR A 20 -9.51 4.04 9.23
C THR A 20 -9.67 2.68 8.55
N ALA A 21 -8.84 2.41 7.54
CA ALA A 21 -8.87 1.17 6.80
C ALA A 21 -7.46 0.58 6.68
N LEU A 22 -7.40 -0.75 6.62
CA LEU A 22 -6.18 -1.50 6.36
C LEU A 22 -6.39 -2.33 5.11
N MET A 23 -5.54 -2.13 4.11
CA MET A 23 -5.54 -2.88 2.87
C MET A 23 -4.34 -3.82 2.85
N ILE A 24 -4.57 -5.08 2.47
CA ILE A 24 -3.51 -6.07 2.25
C ILE A 24 -3.50 -6.40 0.76
N THR A 25 -2.34 -6.26 0.12
CA THR A 25 -2.17 -6.56 -1.30
C THR A 25 -0.81 -7.20 -1.55
N HIS A 26 -0.73 -8.00 -2.61
CA HIS A 26 0.53 -8.52 -3.16
C HIS A 26 0.95 -7.74 -4.42
N HIS A 27 0.12 -6.79 -4.89
CA HIS A 27 0.41 -5.93 -6.02
C HIS A 27 1.12 -4.66 -5.53
N MET A 28 2.37 -4.49 -5.93
CA MET A 28 3.20 -3.35 -5.50
C MET A 28 2.66 -2.01 -5.99
N GLU A 29 2.06 -1.98 -7.18
CA GLU A 29 1.43 -0.78 -7.75
C GLU A 29 0.27 -0.29 -6.87
N ASP A 30 -0.59 -1.20 -6.40
CA ASP A 30 -1.68 -0.87 -5.48
C ASP A 30 -1.15 -0.39 -4.12
N ALA A 31 -0.11 -1.04 -3.61
CA ALA A 31 0.53 -0.67 -2.35
C ALA A 31 1.11 0.74 -2.39
N LEU A 32 1.65 1.18 -3.53
CA LEU A 32 2.10 2.57 -3.74
C LEU A 32 0.94 3.54 -3.99
N LYS A 33 -0.07 3.11 -4.74
CA LYS A 33 -1.19 3.97 -5.17
C LYS A 33 -2.16 4.31 -4.06
N TYR A 34 -2.56 3.33 -3.23
CA TYR A 34 -3.61 3.49 -2.22
C TYR A 34 -3.05 3.58 -0.80
N GLY A 35 -3.75 4.32 0.07
CA GLY A 35 -3.37 4.52 1.46
C GLY A 35 -2.22 5.53 1.65
N ASN A 36 -2.08 6.01 2.89
CA ASN A 36 -1.12 7.04 3.30
C ASN A 36 0.11 6.45 4.02
N ARG A 37 0.11 5.16 4.37
CA ARG A 37 1.23 4.48 5.02
C ARG A 37 1.38 3.08 4.42
N LEU A 38 2.61 2.62 4.29
CA LEU A 38 2.92 1.32 3.73
C LEU A 38 3.75 0.51 4.73
N LEU A 39 3.23 -0.65 5.12
CA LEU A 39 3.92 -1.60 5.98
C LEU A 39 4.35 -2.79 5.13
N VAL A 40 5.65 -3.09 5.13
CA VAL A 40 6.19 -4.29 4.48
C VAL A 40 6.42 -5.35 5.54
N LEU A 41 5.71 -6.46 5.42
CA LEU A 41 5.83 -7.62 6.30
C LEU A 41 6.55 -8.75 5.57
N LYS A 42 7.54 -9.35 6.23
CA LYS A 42 8.25 -10.54 5.75
C LYS A 42 8.61 -11.42 6.94
N ASP A 43 8.40 -12.74 6.82
CA ASP A 43 8.67 -13.73 7.87
C ASP A 43 8.04 -13.37 9.23
N GLY A 44 6.82 -12.84 9.22
CA GLY A 44 6.10 -12.42 10.43
C GLY A 44 6.67 -11.19 11.13
N LYS A 45 7.61 -10.47 10.51
CA LYS A 45 8.21 -9.25 11.04
C LYS A 45 7.93 -8.06 10.12
N VAL A 46 7.77 -6.88 10.71
CA VAL A 46 7.70 -5.62 9.96
C VAL A 46 9.13 -5.27 9.52
N LYS A 47 9.40 -5.38 8.22
CA LYS A 47 10.69 -5.03 7.61
C LYS A 47 10.78 -3.55 7.30
N ALA A 48 9.67 -2.94 6.91
CA ALA A 48 9.62 -1.51 6.61
C ALA A 48 8.29 -0.90 7.07
N ASP A 49 8.38 0.35 7.47
CA ASP A 49 7.26 1.19 7.86
C ASP A 49 7.45 2.56 7.24
N ILE A 50 6.72 2.80 6.16
CA ILE A 50 6.95 3.90 5.23
C ILE A 50 5.79 4.87 5.39
N ASN A 51 6.10 6.11 5.78
CA ASN A 51 5.09 7.15 5.91
C ASN A 51 4.73 7.77 4.55
N GLU A 52 3.71 8.63 4.52
CA GLU A 52 3.18 9.21 3.28
C GLU A 52 4.23 9.95 2.44
N ARG A 53 5.12 10.71 3.08
CA ARG A 53 6.15 11.49 2.37
C ARG A 53 7.22 10.59 1.77
N GLU A 54 7.63 9.56 2.50
CA GLU A 54 8.58 8.57 2.01
C GLU A 54 7.98 7.77 0.85
N LYS A 55 6.70 7.40 0.98
CA LYS A 55 5.94 6.68 -0.04
C LYS A 55 5.84 7.43 -1.36
N GLN A 56 5.65 8.75 -1.33
CA GLN A 56 5.60 9.60 -2.54
C GLN A 56 6.90 9.59 -3.35
N ASN A 57 8.05 9.37 -2.69
CA ASN A 57 9.35 9.28 -3.33
C ASN A 57 9.76 7.83 -3.69
N LEU A 58 8.98 6.85 -3.21
CA LEU A 58 9.28 5.44 -3.37
C LEU A 58 8.87 4.97 -4.78
N LYS A 59 9.72 4.17 -5.42
CA LYS A 59 9.40 3.54 -6.70
C LYS A 59 9.11 2.06 -6.51
N VAL A 60 8.36 1.48 -7.45
CA VAL A 60 8.04 0.03 -7.46
C VAL A 60 9.33 -0.80 -7.39
N GLY A 61 10.40 -0.39 -8.09
CA GLY A 61 11.70 -1.06 -8.04
C GLY A 61 12.34 -1.10 -6.66
N ASP A 62 12.10 -0.10 -5.81
CA ASP A 62 12.61 -0.08 -4.44
C ASP A 62 11.80 -1.01 -3.52
N LEU A 63 10.52 -1.22 -3.83
CA LEU A 63 9.68 -2.19 -3.13
C LEU A 63 10.18 -3.62 -3.31
N TYR A 64 10.59 -4.00 -4.52
CA TYR A 64 11.14 -5.33 -4.79
C TYR A 64 12.32 -5.69 -3.89
N LYS A 65 13.18 -4.71 -3.57
CA LYS A 65 14.33 -4.91 -2.67
C LYS A 65 13.94 -5.32 -1.25
N TYR A 66 12.72 -5.04 -0.80
CA TYR A 66 12.25 -5.49 0.52
C TYR A 66 11.74 -6.94 0.51
N PHE A 67 11.43 -7.48 -0.67
CA PHE A 67 10.94 -8.84 -0.86
C PHE A 67 12.02 -9.80 -1.38
N GLU A 68 12.99 -9.31 -2.13
CA GLU A 68 14.21 -10.03 -2.50
C GLU A 68 15.15 -10.14 -1.27
N ASP A 69 15.08 -11.27 -0.56
CA ASP A 69 16.21 -11.85 0.20
C ASP A 69 16.56 -13.18 -0.48
#